data_AF-A0A522C9L3-F1
#
_entry.id   AF-A0A522C9L3-F1
#
_cell.length_a   1.000
_cell.length_b   1.000
_cell.length_c   1.000
_cell.angle_alpha   90.00
_cell.angle_beta   90.00
_cell.angle_gamma   90.00
#
_symmetry.space_group_name_H-M   'P 1'
#
loop_
_entity.id
_entity.type
_entity.pdbx_description
1 polymer ?
#
loop_
_entity_poly.entity_id
_entity_poly.type
_entity_poly.pdbx_seq_one_letter_code
_entity_poly.pdbx_strand_id
1 'polypeptide(L)'
;RARGETRKVGGARQPWLHLGAHARLLLPCQRCLQPVAQDLEVDRWIRFVEGEEQAAEIDEESEDDVLALPRSLDLRWLLEDELILELPLVPRHEDCSPPAHLAAAPEEEEAEADKPNPFASLAALKKKPGGLGGA
;
A
#
# COMPACT_ATOMS: atom_id res chain seq x y z
N ARG A 1 -14.09 -16.71 0.17
CA ARG A 1 -14.28 -17.96 0.94
C ARG A 1 -13.82 -17.71 2.37
N ALA A 2 -14.55 -18.23 3.36
CA ALA A 2 -14.22 -18.11 4.77
C ALA A 2 -14.51 -19.46 5.43
N ARG A 3 -13.55 -20.05 6.15
CA ARG A 3 -13.71 -21.33 6.84
C ARG A 3 -13.14 -21.23 8.25
N GLY A 4 -14.01 -21.36 9.25
CA GLY A 4 -13.60 -21.43 10.64
C GLY A 4 -13.23 -22.86 11.06
N GLU A 5 -12.23 -22.99 11.94
CA GLU A 5 -11.96 -24.23 12.66
C GLU A 5 -11.37 -23.94 14.05
N THR A 6 -11.38 -24.95 14.92
CA THR A 6 -10.78 -24.85 16.24
C THR A 6 -9.51 -25.68 16.27
N ARG A 7 -8.36 -25.05 16.53
CA ARG A 7 -7.06 -25.71 16.65
C ARG A 7 -6.62 -25.78 18.11
N LYS A 8 -5.78 -26.77 18.44
CA LYS A 8 -5.17 -26.87 19.76
C LYS A 8 -3.75 -26.31 19.67
N VAL A 9 -3.49 -25.19 20.33
CA VAL A 9 -2.19 -24.50 20.37
C VAL A 9 -1.81 -24.30 21.83
N GLY A 10 -0.61 -24.73 22.22
CA GLY A 10 -0.16 -24.62 23.62
C GLY A 10 -1.07 -25.31 24.65
N GLY A 11 -1.85 -26.31 24.23
CA GLY A 11 -2.82 -26.99 25.11
C GLY A 11 -4.22 -26.38 25.14
N ALA A 12 -4.38 -25.11 24.73
CA ALA A 12 -5.67 -24.41 24.65
C ALA A 12 -6.34 -24.61 23.28
N ARG A 13 -7.67 -24.56 23.25
CA ARG A 13 -8.46 -24.56 22.01
C ARG A 13 -8.67 -23.13 21.55
N GLN A 14 -8.21 -22.80 20.36
CA GLN A 14 -8.31 -21.46 19.79
C GLN A 14 -9.09 -21.48 18.47
N PRO A 15 -9.94 -20.48 18.19
CA PRO A 15 -10.59 -20.31 16.91
C PRO A 15 -9.60 -19.78 15.86
N TRP A 16 -9.70 -20.33 14.66
CA TRP A 16 -8.92 -19.94 13.50
C TRP A 16 -9.86 -19.75 12.31
N LEU A 17 -9.50 -18.82 11.42
CA LEU A 17 -10.22 -18.55 10.19
C LEU A 17 -9.27 -18.66 9.01
N HIS A 18 -9.59 -19.52 8.06
CA HIS A 18 -9.01 -19.44 6.73
C HIS A 18 -9.82 -18.47 5.89
N LEU A 19 -9.20 -17.36 5.51
CA LEU A 19 -9.80 -16.39 4.61
C LEU A 19 -9.13 -16.51 3.24
N GLY A 20 -9.96 -16.64 2.21
CA GLY A 20 -9.47 -16.62 0.84
C GLY A 20 -10.34 -15.77 -0.08
N ALA A 21 -9.75 -14.97 -0.94
CA ALA A 21 -10.49 -14.14 -1.90
C ALA A 21 -9.65 -13.84 -3.14
N HIS A 22 -10.36 -13.58 -4.24
CA HIS A 22 -9.75 -13.06 -5.46
C HIS A 22 -10.59 -11.88 -5.93
N ALA A 23 -9.93 -10.80 -6.32
CA ALA A 23 -10.58 -9.62 -6.85
C ALA A 23 -9.76 -9.05 -8.01
N ARG A 24 -10.45 -8.42 -8.95
CA ARG A 24 -9.80 -7.64 -10.02
C ARG A 24 -10.27 -6.21 -9.92
N LEU A 25 -9.36 -5.30 -9.61
CA LEU A 25 -9.64 -3.88 -9.41
C LEU A 25 -9.05 -3.05 -10.54
N LEU A 26 -9.72 -1.96 -10.89
CA LEU A 26 -9.17 -0.92 -11.76
C LEU A 26 -8.63 0.19 -10.87
N LEU A 27 -7.31 0.32 -10.81
CA LEU A 27 -6.64 1.36 -10.03
C LEU A 27 -6.08 2.44 -10.97
N PRO A 28 -5.95 3.70 -10.54
CA PRO A 28 -5.29 4.71 -11.35
C PRO A 28 -3.81 4.38 -11.50
N CYS A 29 -3.32 4.26 -12.73
CA CYS A 29 -1.90 4.08 -12.99
C CYS A 29 -1.11 5.30 -12.48
N GLN A 30 -0.12 5.09 -11.62
CA GLN A 30 0.72 6.18 -11.06
C GLN A 30 1.60 6.90 -12.10
N ARG A 31 1.64 6.42 -13.35
CA ARG A 31 2.43 7.01 -14.44
C ARG A 31 1.59 7.76 -15.47
N CYS A 32 0.57 7.12 -16.03
CA CYS A 32 -0.28 7.75 -17.05
C CYS A 32 -1.66 8.20 -16.55
N LEU A 33 -2.00 7.90 -15.29
CA LEU A 33 -3.30 8.14 -14.64
C LEU A 33 -4.49 7.43 -15.31
N GLN A 34 -4.27 6.60 -16.33
CA GLN A 34 -5.31 5.74 -16.90
C GLN A 34 -5.55 4.52 -16.00
N PRO A 35 -6.76 3.93 -16.02
CA PRO A 35 -7.05 2.72 -15.26
C PRO A 35 -6.12 1.57 -15.65
N VAL A 36 -5.49 0.95 -14.66
CA VAL A 36 -4.74 -0.31 -14.80
C VAL A 36 -5.43 -1.41 -14.00
N ALA A 37 -5.64 -2.57 -14.61
CA ALA A 37 -6.20 -3.72 -13.93
C ALA A 37 -5.15 -4.36 -13.02
N GLN A 38 -5.53 -4.63 -11.77
CA GLN A 38 -4.72 -5.32 -10.78
C GLN A 38 -5.51 -6.50 -10.24
N ASP A 39 -4.91 -7.68 -10.28
CA ASP A 39 -5.46 -8.89 -9.70
C ASP A 39 -4.93 -9.02 -8.27
N LEU A 40 -5.84 -9.16 -7.32
CA LEU A 40 -5.56 -9.33 -5.90
C LEU A 40 -5.93 -10.74 -5.47
N GLU A 41 -5.13 -11.32 -4.59
CA GLU A 41 -5.36 -12.63 -3.99
C GLU A 41 -5.10 -12.55 -2.49
N VAL A 42 -6.09 -12.98 -1.71
CA VAL A 42 -5.95 -13.22 -0.27
C VAL A 42 -6.00 -14.72 -0.06
N ASP A 43 -5.04 -15.29 0.66
CA ASP A 43 -5.09 -16.67 1.17
C ASP A 43 -4.29 -16.76 2.46
N ARG A 44 -4.97 -16.59 3.61
CA ARG A 44 -4.31 -16.49 4.90
C ARG A 44 -5.11 -17.13 6.03
N TRP A 45 -4.37 -17.51 7.07
CA TRP A 45 -4.91 -18.03 8.31
C TRP A 45 -4.84 -16.96 9.39
N ILE A 46 -5.98 -16.66 10.00
CA ILE A 46 -6.10 -15.69 11.08
C ILE A 46 -6.39 -16.45 12.37
N ARG A 47 -5.53 -16.24 13.38
CA ARG A 47 -5.65 -16.79 14.72
C ARG A 47 -6.40 -15.79 15.60
N PHE A 48 -7.45 -16.24 16.28
CA PHE A 48 -8.19 -15.39 17.20
C PHE A 48 -7.83 -15.67 18.67
N VAL A 49 -7.59 -14.61 19.43
CA VAL A 49 -7.22 -14.65 20.86
C VAL A 49 -8.13 -13.75 21.71
N GLU A 50 -8.06 -13.80 23.05
CA GLU A 50 -9.12 -13.19 23.88
C GLU A 50 -9.15 -11.65 23.85
N GLY A 51 -8.01 -10.99 23.58
CA GLY A 51 -7.92 -9.54 23.57
C GLY A 51 -6.68 -9.00 22.86
N GLU A 52 -6.66 -7.68 22.67
CA GLU A 52 -5.64 -6.96 21.89
C GLU A 52 -4.22 -7.11 22.49
N GLU A 53 -4.09 -7.07 23.81
CA GLU A 53 -2.79 -7.20 24.49
C GLU A 53 -2.15 -8.57 24.19
N GLN A 54 -2.94 -9.65 24.34
CA GLN A 54 -2.48 -11.00 24.00
C GLN A 54 -2.24 -11.16 22.49
N ALA A 55 -3.00 -10.47 21.63
CA ALA A 55 -2.78 -10.51 20.19
C ALA A 55 -1.41 -9.93 19.85
N ALA A 56 -1.10 -8.72 20.36
CA ALA A 56 0.17 -8.06 20.13
C ALA A 56 1.38 -8.88 20.64
N GLU A 57 1.29 -9.44 21.86
CA GLU A 57 2.36 -10.28 22.41
C GLU A 57 2.67 -11.50 21.53
N ILE A 58 1.63 -12.16 20.99
CA ILE A 58 1.81 -13.36 20.17
C ILE A 58 2.27 -12.99 18.76
N ASP A 59 1.76 -11.89 18.20
CA ASP A 59 2.14 -11.39 16.87
C ASP A 59 3.64 -11.05 16.80
N GLU A 60 4.23 -10.55 17.90
CA GLU A 60 5.68 -10.31 17.99
C GLU A 60 6.53 -11.61 17.94
N GLU A 61 5.98 -12.74 18.38
CA GLU A 61 6.69 -14.02 18.51
C GLU A 61 6.34 -15.05 17.42
N SER A 62 5.34 -14.78 16.58
CA SER A 62 4.72 -15.73 15.66
C SER A 62 4.62 -15.17 14.25
N GLU A 63 4.74 -16.02 13.23
CA GLU A 63 4.50 -15.63 11.82
C GLU A 63 3.01 -15.70 11.43
N ASP A 64 2.14 -16.05 12.39
CA ASP A 64 0.70 -16.17 12.17
C ASP A 64 0.04 -14.79 12.33
N ASP A 65 -0.91 -14.44 11.46
CA ASP A 65 -1.76 -13.24 11.67
C ASP A 65 -2.64 -13.45 12.92
N VAL A 66 -2.47 -12.61 13.95
CA VAL A 66 -3.22 -12.73 15.22
C VAL A 66 -4.15 -11.54 15.43
N LEU A 67 -5.44 -11.82 15.64
CA LEU A 67 -6.44 -10.80 15.96
C LEU A 67 -7.14 -11.11 17.28
N ALA A 68 -7.56 -10.07 18.00
CA ALA A 68 -8.49 -10.22 19.11
C ALA A 68 -9.84 -10.77 18.61
N LEU A 69 -10.43 -11.70 19.35
CA LEU A 69 -11.70 -12.34 19.03
C LEU A 69 -12.84 -11.37 19.35
N PRO A 70 -13.56 -10.85 18.33
CA PRO A 70 -14.70 -10.00 18.60
C PRO A 70 -15.89 -10.84 19.08
N ARG A 71 -16.83 -10.19 19.79
CA ARG A 71 -18.12 -10.81 20.13
C ARG A 71 -18.94 -11.20 18.90
N SER A 72 -18.79 -10.44 17.83
CA SER A 72 -19.40 -10.69 16.52
C SER A 72 -18.41 -10.30 15.44
N LEU A 73 -18.12 -11.23 14.53
CA LEU A 73 -17.19 -11.01 13.44
C LEU A 73 -17.91 -10.43 12.22
N ASP A 74 -17.55 -9.22 11.81
CA ASP A 74 -17.94 -8.68 10.49
C ASP A 74 -16.98 -9.21 9.42
N LEU A 75 -17.38 -10.33 8.80
CA LEU A 75 -16.58 -10.97 7.75
C LEU A 75 -16.41 -10.10 6.50
N ARG A 76 -17.34 -9.18 6.22
CA ARG A 76 -17.21 -8.30 5.06
C ARG A 76 -16.14 -7.26 5.32
N TRP A 77 -16.18 -6.63 6.50
CA TRP A 77 -15.19 -5.65 6.90
C TRP A 77 -13.79 -6.26 6.96
N LEU A 78 -13.64 -7.43 7.59
CA LEU A 78 -12.36 -8.14 7.63
C LEU A 78 -11.85 -8.45 6.22
N LEU A 79 -12.71 -8.97 5.33
CA LEU A 79 -12.30 -9.26 3.95
C LEU A 79 -11.87 -8.02 3.18
N GLU A 80 -12.54 -6.89 3.38
CA GLU A 80 -12.17 -5.62 2.75
C GLU A 80 -10.79 -5.15 3.22
N ASP A 81 -10.53 -5.22 4.53
CA ASP A 81 -9.25 -4.85 5.12
C ASP A 81 -8.11 -5.72 4.55
N GLU A 82 -8.30 -7.03 4.49
CA GLU A 82 -7.29 -7.93 3.89
C GLU A 82 -7.06 -7.64 2.40
N LEU A 83 -8.11 -7.31 1.63
CA LEU A 83 -7.94 -6.91 0.23
C LEU A 83 -7.22 -5.57 0.08
N ILE A 84 -7.39 -4.65 1.03
CA ILE A 84 -6.65 -3.38 1.06
C ILE A 84 -5.17 -3.63 1.31
N LEU A 85 -4.83 -4.58 2.20
CA LEU A 85 -3.45 -4.97 2.47
C LEU A 85 -2.76 -5.63 1.27
N GLU A 86 -3.51 -6.30 0.39
CA GLU A 86 -2.99 -6.86 -0.87
C GLU A 86 -2.79 -5.83 -1.99
N LEU A 87 -3.21 -4.57 -1.80
CA LEU A 87 -3.07 -3.56 -2.84
C LEU A 87 -1.58 -3.30 -3.18
N PRO A 88 -1.22 -3.16 -4.46
CA PRO A 88 0.14 -2.83 -4.83
C PRO A 88 0.49 -1.42 -4.36
N LEU A 89 1.69 -1.24 -3.80
CA LEU A 89 2.19 0.06 -3.36
C LEU A 89 2.15 1.12 -4.48
N VAL A 90 2.43 0.69 -5.72
CA VAL A 90 2.45 1.56 -6.90
C VAL A 90 1.76 0.86 -8.08
N PRO A 91 0.45 1.04 -8.28
CA PRO A 91 -0.25 0.48 -9.43
C PRO A 91 0.23 1.12 -10.72
N ARG A 92 0.67 0.31 -11.67
CA ARG A 92 1.29 0.76 -12.93
C ARG A 92 1.09 -0.27 -14.04
N HIS A 93 0.94 0.16 -15.29
CA HIS A 93 1.05 -0.75 -16.43
C HIS A 93 2.50 -1.26 -16.57
N GLU A 94 2.69 -2.53 -16.91
CA GLU A 94 4.02 -3.11 -17.16
C GLU A 94 4.80 -2.24 -18.17
N ASP A 95 4.17 -2.00 -19.32
CA ASP A 95 4.66 -1.12 -20.39
C ASP A 95 3.83 0.18 -20.46
N CYS A 96 4.14 1.13 -19.58
CA CYS A 96 3.43 2.41 -19.52
C CYS A 96 4.18 3.53 -20.26
N SER A 97 3.59 4.07 -21.32
CA SER A 97 4.05 5.35 -21.89
C SER A 97 3.62 6.51 -20.98
N PRO A 98 4.49 7.52 -20.76
CA PRO A 98 4.08 8.72 -20.04
C PRO A 98 3.05 9.50 -20.87
N PRO A 99 2.18 10.29 -20.23
CA PRO A 99 1.30 11.22 -20.95
C PRO A 99 2.10 12.09 -21.92
N ALA A 100 1.53 12.40 -23.09
CA ALA A 100 2.22 13.14 -24.15
C ALA A 100 2.74 14.53 -23.72
N HIS A 101 2.15 15.15 -22.69
CA HIS A 101 2.60 16.43 -22.12
C HIS A 101 3.80 16.31 -21.18
N LEU A 102 4.16 15.09 -20.76
CA LEU A 102 5.37 14.76 -19.99
C LEU A 102 6.43 14.07 -20.83
N ALA A 103 6.13 13.72 -22.09
CA ALA A 103 7.17 13.32 -23.02
C ALA A 103 8.07 14.53 -23.22
N ALA A 104 9.36 14.40 -22.88
CA ALA A 104 10.34 15.41 -23.21
C ALA A 104 10.18 15.72 -24.70
N ALA A 105 10.01 17.00 -25.03
CA ALA A 105 10.05 17.41 -26.42
C ALA A 105 11.33 16.85 -27.05
N PRO A 106 11.32 16.38 -28.30
CA PRO A 106 12.56 16.12 -29.01
C PRO A 106 13.44 17.36 -28.83
N GLU A 107 14.74 17.15 -28.56
CA GLU A 107 15.72 18.22 -28.50
C GLU A 107 15.74 18.90 -29.87
N GLU A 108 14.86 19.88 -30.06
CA GLU A 108 15.02 20.88 -31.08
C GLU A 108 16.25 21.67 -30.63
N GLU A 109 17.34 21.56 -31.38
CA GLU A 109 18.48 22.49 -31.32
C GLU A 109 17.97 23.89 -31.72
N GLU A 110 17.14 24.51 -30.89
CA GLU A 110 16.75 25.89 -31.02
C GLU A 110 17.93 26.74 -30.54
N ALA A 111 18.47 27.52 -31.47
CA ALA A 111 19.49 28.53 -31.23
C ALA A 111 19.21 29.31 -29.93
N GLU A 112 20.13 29.17 -28.99
CA GLU A 112 20.12 29.78 -27.68
C GLU A 112 20.31 31.30 -27.83
N ALA A 113 19.20 32.03 -28.01
CA ALA A 113 19.18 33.48 -27.95
C ALA A 113 18.05 33.94 -27.00
N ASP A 114 18.47 34.37 -25.82
CA ASP A 114 17.81 35.36 -24.95
C ASP A 114 16.43 35.02 -24.33
N LYS A 115 16.12 33.74 -24.06
CA LYS A 115 15.05 33.42 -23.10
C LYS A 115 15.61 33.48 -21.66
N PRO A 116 15.11 34.35 -20.78
CA PRO A 116 15.56 34.38 -19.38
C PRO A 116 15.21 33.05 -18.72
N ASN A 117 16.18 32.45 -18.03
CA ASN A 117 16.04 31.14 -17.38
C ASN A 117 14.79 31.14 -16.45
N PRO A 118 13.81 30.24 -16.66
CA PRO A 118 12.54 30.22 -15.91
C PRO A 118 12.72 29.92 -14.41
N PHE A 119 13.90 29.44 -14.01
CA PHE A 119 14.29 29.17 -12.63
C PHE A 119 15.32 30.16 -12.10
N ALA A 120 15.57 31.29 -12.79
CA ALA A 120 16.51 32.32 -12.33
C ALA A 120 16.21 32.80 -10.91
N SER A 121 14.93 32.89 -10.54
CA SER A 121 14.47 33.24 -9.19
C SER A 121 14.90 32.25 -8.11
N LEU A 122 15.20 30.99 -8.46
CA LEU A 122 15.69 29.97 -7.52
C LEU A 122 17.16 30.14 -7.15
N ALA A 123 17.93 30.97 -7.87
CA ALA A 123 19.30 31.29 -7.52
C ALA A 123 19.42 31.95 -6.13
N ALA A 124 18.38 32.66 -5.68
CA ALA A 124 18.30 33.24 -4.35
C ALA A 124 18.33 32.20 -3.22
N LEU A 125 17.94 30.94 -3.49
CA LEU A 125 17.93 29.84 -2.52
C LEU A 125 19.30 29.17 -2.35
N LYS A 126 20.27 29.42 -3.25
CA LYS A 126 21.62 28.86 -3.17
C LYS A 126 22.53 29.56 -2.15
N LYS A 127 22.12 30.71 -1.58
CA LYS A 127 22.97 31.58 -0.74
C LYS A 127 22.73 31.51 0.77
N LYS A 128 22.10 30.45 1.29
CA LYS A 128 22.08 30.24 2.75
C LYS A 128 22.54 28.83 3.14
N PRO A 129 23.85 28.64 3.41
CA PRO A 129 24.27 27.57 4.30
C PRO A 129 23.94 28.01 5.74
N GLY A 130 23.09 27.26 6.43
CA GLY A 130 22.99 27.26 7.90
C GLY A 130 21.87 28.09 8.53
N GLY A 131 21.11 27.43 9.41
CA GLY A 131 20.33 28.07 10.48
C GLY A 131 18.99 27.42 10.80
N LEU A 132 19.00 26.21 11.39
CA LEU A 132 17.96 25.80 12.34
C LEU A 132 18.00 26.76 13.55
N GLY A 133 16.85 27.26 13.98
CA GLY A 133 16.71 28.07 15.19
C GLY A 133 15.26 28.52 15.37
N GLY A 134 14.62 28.03 16.43
CA GLY A 134 13.17 27.99 16.60
C GLY A 134 12.46 29.29 17.01
N ALA A 135 11.13 29.21 16.98
CA ALA A 135 10.19 29.63 18.01
C ALA A 135 8.87 28.87 17.78
#